data_AF-A0A7G9WGQ3-F1
#
_entry.id   AF-A0A7G9WGQ3-F1
#
_cell.length_a   1.000
_cell.length_b   1.000
_cell.length_c   1.000
_cell.angle_alpha   90.00
_cell.angle_beta   90.00
_cell.angle_gamma   90.00
#
_symmetry.space_group_name_H-M   'P 1'
#
loop_
_entity.id
_entity.type
_entity.pdbx_description
1 polymer ?
#
loop_
_entity_poly.entity_id
_entity_poly.type
_entity_poly.pdbx_seq_one_letter_code
_entity_poly.pdbx_strand_id
1 'polypeptide(L)'
;MDSFISMCSKLVNRLIMKSRNFCNISCVPDGLMDILKIYSATGVIEDDSKYSSKLSYDYDYFAFAKSTKTLLAIHQLLLCKDYNFSEDCFALIRSIFENHILSRYVRENIDDNEKQKEVVDNFVLAPLGVSFDYYESHGRSGIFTKNNEKVGDIKNPRSIIMGKEKDYYDQLYPFLCQYTHCSYGAISCYFSPSGFTYTGHKFLLLTYLLTIFVFTKMYEGVITVNGEDLVDNKTMKSYYDLAYDSLELQIKVMDILIEYYRDKPQEQIEYIIEKYIGEGKIDNSNFKISRMLTKMKDSLFDNEIGSLDKSTFTNGCFVRKYQEW
;
A
#
# COMPACT_ATOMS: atom_id res chain seq x y z
N MET A 1 -23.76 -0.69 -9.42
CA MET A 1 -22.39 -0.23 -9.10
C MET A 1 -22.39 0.98 -8.17
N ASP A 2 -23.25 1.97 -8.40
CA ASP A 2 -23.26 3.24 -7.63
C ASP A 2 -23.43 3.08 -6.11
N SER A 3 -24.25 2.11 -5.67
CA SER A 3 -24.38 1.77 -4.24
C SER A 3 -23.03 1.38 -3.62
N PHE A 4 -22.24 0.56 -4.31
CA PHE A 4 -20.90 0.16 -3.84
C PHE A 4 -19.92 1.31 -3.85
N ILE A 5 -19.97 2.18 -4.86
CA ILE A 5 -19.15 3.41 -4.90
C ILE A 5 -19.46 4.27 -3.66
N SER A 6 -20.74 4.45 -3.31
CA SER A 6 -21.14 5.18 -2.10
C SER A 6 -20.61 4.52 -0.82
N MET A 7 -20.69 3.20 -0.72
CA MET A 7 -20.16 2.44 0.43
C MET A 7 -18.64 2.58 0.54
N CYS A 8 -17.91 2.44 -0.56
CA CYS A 8 -16.46 2.60 -0.60
C CYS A 8 -16.05 4.04 -0.23
N SER A 9 -16.74 5.05 -0.77
CA SER A 9 -16.48 6.46 -0.44
C SER A 9 -16.69 6.74 1.06
N LYS A 10 -17.76 6.20 1.66
CA LYS A 10 -17.97 6.28 3.12
C LYS A 10 -16.85 5.60 3.90
N LEU A 11 -16.39 4.44 3.46
CA LEU A 11 -15.31 3.72 4.13
C LEU A 11 -13.97 4.49 4.02
N VAL A 12 -13.64 5.04 2.86
CA VAL A 12 -12.45 5.89 2.67
C VAL A 12 -12.47 7.07 3.64
N ASN A 13 -13.62 7.74 3.79
CA ASN A 13 -13.77 8.83 4.77
C ASN A 13 -13.52 8.35 6.21
N ARG A 14 -14.05 7.19 6.60
CA ARG A 14 -13.82 6.61 7.93
C ARG A 14 -12.34 6.26 8.16
N LEU A 15 -11.68 5.66 7.16
CA LEU A 15 -10.24 5.38 7.17
C LEU A 15 -9.42 6.66 7.33
N ILE A 16 -9.74 7.71 6.58
CA ILE A 16 -9.08 9.02 6.71
C ILE A 16 -9.23 9.57 8.13
N MET A 17 -10.46 9.60 8.67
CA MET A 17 -10.71 10.14 10.01
C MET A 17 -9.93 9.39 11.08
N LYS A 18 -9.98 8.05 11.07
CA LYS A 18 -9.27 7.23 12.04
C LYS A 18 -7.76 7.34 11.91
N SER A 19 -7.23 7.31 10.69
CA SER A 19 -5.79 7.39 10.45
C SER A 19 -5.21 8.74 10.85
N ARG A 20 -5.92 9.84 10.60
CA ARG A 20 -5.53 11.17 11.09
C ARG A 20 -5.47 11.22 12.61
N ASN A 21 -6.48 10.67 13.28
CA ASN A 21 -6.51 10.64 14.75
C ASN A 21 -5.34 9.81 15.28
N PHE A 22 -5.10 8.63 14.71
CA PHE A 22 -3.97 7.77 15.07
C PHE A 22 -2.63 8.49 14.92
N CYS A 23 -2.40 9.16 13.79
CA CYS A 23 -1.18 9.95 13.56
C CYS A 23 -0.95 11.04 14.63
N ASN A 24 -2.02 11.61 15.17
CA ASN A 24 -1.91 12.69 16.16
C ASN A 24 -1.69 12.18 17.59
N ILE A 25 -2.04 10.92 17.88
CA ILE A 25 -2.03 10.40 19.26
C ILE A 25 -0.96 9.32 19.50
N SER A 26 -0.59 8.55 18.46
CA SER A 26 0.27 7.36 18.60
C SER A 26 1.55 7.41 17.78
N CYS A 27 1.61 8.14 16.66
CA CYS A 27 2.80 8.17 15.79
C CYS A 27 3.94 9.02 16.36
N VAL A 28 4.59 8.51 17.41
CA VAL A 28 5.77 9.11 18.08
C VAL A 28 7.04 8.41 17.61
N PRO A 29 8.10 9.14 17.20
CA PRO A 29 9.35 8.53 16.73
C PRO A 29 10.25 8.16 17.92
N ASP A 30 9.84 7.17 18.70
CA ASP A 30 10.52 6.78 19.95
C ASP A 30 11.97 6.33 19.71
N GLY A 31 12.25 5.62 18.62
CA GLY A 31 13.61 5.18 18.28
C GLY A 31 14.56 6.37 18.08
N LEU A 32 14.16 7.31 17.23
CA LEU A 32 14.91 8.54 16.96
C LEU A 32 15.02 9.41 18.21
N MET A 33 13.95 9.54 18.99
CA MET A 33 13.98 10.33 20.23
C MET A 33 14.98 9.76 21.23
N ASP A 34 15.08 8.44 21.37
CA ASP A 34 16.06 7.81 22.24
C ASP A 34 17.50 8.05 21.74
N ILE A 35 17.75 7.93 20.43
CA ILE A 35 19.04 8.27 19.81
C ILE A 35 19.43 9.72 20.10
N LEU A 36 18.50 10.66 19.93
CA LEU A 36 18.76 12.09 20.15
C LEU A 36 19.02 12.42 21.63
N LYS A 37 18.32 11.76 22.56
CA LYS A 37 18.56 11.92 24.00
C LYS A 37 19.98 11.47 24.36
N ILE A 38 20.41 10.32 23.86
CA ILE A 38 21.75 9.79 24.11
C ILE A 38 22.80 10.74 23.55
N TYR A 39 22.67 11.14 22.29
CA TYR A 39 23.60 12.09 21.68
C TYR A 39 23.69 13.41 22.44
N SER A 40 22.55 13.96 22.88
CA SER A 40 22.52 15.19 23.68
C SER A 40 23.26 15.06 25.02
N ALA A 41 23.21 13.87 25.63
CA ALA A 41 23.86 13.60 26.93
C ALA A 41 25.35 13.26 26.81
N THR A 42 25.76 12.53 25.76
CA THR A 42 27.11 11.94 25.66
C THR A 42 27.97 12.54 24.54
N GLY A 43 27.36 13.20 23.56
CA GLY A 43 28.03 13.66 22.33
C GLY A 43 28.37 12.54 21.34
N VAL A 44 27.95 11.29 21.60
CA VAL A 44 28.29 10.11 20.79
C VAL A 44 27.03 9.27 20.56
N ILE A 45 26.88 8.75 19.34
CA ILE A 45 25.86 7.75 19.01
C ILE A 45 26.56 6.40 18.90
N GLU A 46 26.33 5.53 19.88
CA GLU A 46 26.84 4.16 19.89
C GLU A 46 26.08 3.27 18.90
N ASP A 47 26.72 2.21 18.40
CA ASP A 47 26.12 1.30 17.41
C ASP A 47 24.82 0.68 17.92
N ASP A 48 24.74 0.28 19.19
CA ASP A 48 23.52 -0.29 19.80
C ASP A 48 22.32 0.68 19.73
N SER A 49 22.58 1.98 19.86
CA SER A 49 21.53 3.01 19.74
C SER A 49 21.22 3.32 18.29
N LYS A 50 22.26 3.46 17.45
CA LYS A 50 22.17 3.75 16.02
C LYS A 50 21.35 2.69 15.27
N TYR A 51 21.49 1.44 15.68
CA TYR A 51 20.86 0.27 15.05
C TYR A 51 19.69 -0.28 15.85
N SER A 52 19.12 0.50 16.77
CA SER A 52 18.02 0.07 17.63
C SER A 52 16.82 -0.48 16.85
N SER A 53 16.28 -1.61 17.31
CA SER A 53 15.05 -2.17 16.71
C SER A 53 13.81 -1.30 16.89
N LYS A 54 13.82 -0.35 17.83
CA LYS A 54 12.76 0.66 17.98
C LYS A 54 12.55 1.51 16.73
N LEU A 55 13.54 1.59 15.84
CA LEU A 55 13.41 2.28 14.54
C LEU A 55 12.36 1.63 13.62
N SER A 56 11.93 0.39 13.88
CA SER A 56 10.78 -0.19 13.15
C SER A 56 9.50 0.58 13.38
N TYR A 57 9.20 0.95 14.64
CA TYR A 57 8.02 1.77 14.96
C TYR A 57 8.08 3.12 14.26
N ASP A 58 9.24 3.79 14.30
CA ASP A 58 9.47 5.05 13.60
C ASP A 58 9.20 4.91 12.09
N TYR A 59 9.71 3.83 11.48
CA TYR A 59 9.53 3.58 10.05
C TYR A 59 8.07 3.28 9.69
N ASP A 60 7.38 2.48 10.51
CA ASP A 60 5.96 2.16 10.37
C ASP A 60 5.10 3.41 10.47
N TYR A 61 5.33 4.25 11.50
CA TYR A 61 4.62 5.50 11.69
C TYR A 61 4.90 6.51 10.57
N PHE A 62 6.14 6.61 10.09
CA PHE A 62 6.47 7.42 8.93
C PHE A 62 5.74 6.94 7.68
N ALA A 63 5.82 5.65 7.37
CA ALA A 63 5.14 5.04 6.23
C ALA A 63 3.62 5.22 6.33
N PHE A 64 3.05 5.12 7.54
CA PHE A 64 1.63 5.25 7.78
C PHE A 64 1.16 6.71 7.62
N ALA A 65 1.90 7.68 8.18
CA ALA A 65 1.61 9.10 8.02
C ALA A 65 1.69 9.54 6.55
N LYS A 66 2.73 9.10 5.83
CA LYS A 66 2.89 9.34 4.39
C LYS A 66 1.73 8.72 3.59
N SER A 67 1.35 7.49 3.91
CA SER A 67 0.23 6.80 3.27
C SER A 67 -1.11 7.46 3.58
N THR A 68 -1.30 7.99 4.79
CA THR A 68 -2.49 8.75 5.19
C THR A 68 -2.63 10.05 4.39
N LYS A 69 -1.53 10.77 4.19
CA LYS A 69 -1.51 11.95 3.30
C LYS A 69 -1.82 11.58 1.86
N THR A 70 -1.34 10.43 1.39
CA THR A 70 -1.60 9.93 0.04
C THR A 70 -3.08 9.52 -0.13
N LEU A 71 -3.68 8.88 0.88
CA LEU A 71 -5.11 8.56 0.91
C LEU A 71 -5.98 9.83 0.84
N LEU A 72 -5.59 10.89 1.57
CA LEU A 72 -6.24 12.20 1.47
C LEU A 72 -6.21 12.76 0.04
N ALA A 73 -5.07 12.66 -0.64
CA ALA A 73 -4.94 13.12 -2.02
C ALA A 73 -5.83 12.31 -2.98
N ILE A 74 -5.83 10.98 -2.87
CA ILE A 74 -6.72 10.09 -3.64
C ILE A 74 -8.19 10.48 -3.41
N HIS A 75 -8.59 10.70 -2.16
CA HIS A 75 -9.95 11.08 -1.83
C HIS A 75 -10.37 12.41 -2.48
N GLN A 76 -9.48 13.41 -2.51
CA GLN A 76 -9.77 14.67 -3.20
C GLN A 76 -9.92 14.48 -4.71
N LEU A 77 -9.06 13.67 -5.33
CA LEU A 77 -9.14 13.35 -6.75
C LEU A 77 -10.45 12.64 -7.12
N LEU A 78 -10.86 11.66 -6.30
CA LEU A 78 -12.11 10.92 -6.51
C LEU A 78 -13.38 11.75 -6.25
N LEU A 79 -13.27 12.88 -5.55
CA LEU A 79 -14.38 13.82 -5.34
C LEU A 79 -14.48 14.90 -6.42
N CYS A 80 -13.50 15.01 -7.32
CA CYS A 80 -13.55 15.98 -8.40
C CYS A 80 -14.73 15.68 -9.33
N LYS A 81 -15.55 16.69 -9.62
CA LYS A 81 -16.71 16.57 -10.50
C LYS A 81 -16.40 16.94 -11.95
N ASP A 82 -15.36 17.74 -12.14
CA ASP A 82 -15.01 18.29 -13.45
C ASP A 82 -14.21 17.28 -14.30
N TYR A 83 -13.44 16.40 -13.64
CA TYR A 83 -12.60 15.40 -14.26
C TYR A 83 -12.63 14.08 -13.49
N ASN A 84 -12.45 12.97 -14.21
CA ASN A 84 -12.20 11.67 -13.59
C ASN A 84 -10.69 11.45 -13.51
N PHE A 85 -10.18 11.23 -12.28
CA PHE A 85 -8.77 11.00 -11.98
C PHE A 85 -8.51 9.55 -11.56
N SER A 86 -9.32 8.60 -12.01
CA SER A 86 -9.22 7.18 -11.62
C SER A 86 -7.84 6.59 -11.94
N GLU A 87 -7.30 6.91 -13.11
CA GLU A 87 -5.99 6.48 -13.59
C GLU A 87 -4.85 7.14 -12.79
N ASP A 88 -4.92 8.45 -12.53
CA ASP A 88 -3.93 9.18 -11.71
C ASP A 88 -3.87 8.64 -10.29
N CYS A 89 -5.01 8.20 -9.75
CA CYS A 89 -5.05 7.55 -8.44
C CYS A 89 -4.22 6.26 -8.40
N PHE A 90 -4.02 5.54 -9.52
CA PHE A 90 -3.21 4.31 -9.51
C PHE A 90 -1.74 4.57 -9.17
N ALA A 91 -1.18 5.73 -9.55
CA ALA A 91 0.17 6.12 -9.14
C ALA A 91 0.26 6.34 -7.62
N LEU A 92 -0.77 6.95 -7.02
CA LEU A 92 -0.85 7.17 -5.58
C LEU A 92 -1.10 5.87 -4.80
N ILE A 93 -1.98 5.00 -5.33
CA ILE A 93 -2.23 3.65 -4.80
C ILE A 93 -0.92 2.83 -4.80
N ARG A 94 -0.12 2.92 -5.87
CA ARG A 94 1.21 2.28 -5.94
C ARG A 94 2.11 2.76 -4.81
N SER A 95 2.14 4.07 -4.53
CA SER A 95 2.96 4.59 -3.43
C SER A 95 2.54 4.04 -2.07
N ILE A 96 1.25 3.87 -1.80
CA ILE A 96 0.77 3.27 -0.55
C ILE A 96 1.16 1.79 -0.50
N PHE A 97 1.01 1.06 -1.61
CA PHE A 97 1.36 -0.35 -1.69
C PHE A 97 2.87 -0.60 -1.46
N GLU A 98 3.73 0.24 -2.03
CA GLU A 98 5.18 0.18 -1.79
C GLU A 98 5.50 0.50 -0.33
N ASN A 99 4.89 1.52 0.27
CA ASN A 99 5.08 1.83 1.69
C ASN A 99 4.70 0.64 2.58
N HIS A 100 3.59 -0.06 2.30
CA HIS A 100 3.20 -1.28 3.01
C HIS A 100 4.26 -2.37 2.93
N ILE A 101 4.75 -2.68 1.72
CA ILE A 101 5.79 -3.71 1.52
C ILE A 101 7.06 -3.36 2.30
N LEU A 102 7.51 -2.11 2.19
CA LEU A 102 8.73 -1.62 2.86
C LEU A 102 8.58 -1.68 4.39
N SER A 103 7.48 -1.15 4.92
CA SER A 103 7.16 -1.15 6.36
C SER A 103 7.13 -2.56 6.93
N ARG A 104 6.37 -3.47 6.29
CA ARG A 104 6.29 -4.88 6.70
C ARG A 104 7.68 -5.54 6.72
N TYR A 105 8.50 -5.31 5.68
CA TYR A 105 9.84 -5.89 5.63
C TYR A 105 10.75 -5.40 6.75
N VAL A 106 10.74 -4.09 7.03
CA VAL A 106 11.53 -3.51 8.14
C VAL A 106 11.07 -4.11 9.47
N ARG A 107 9.76 -4.07 9.75
CA ARG A 107 9.17 -4.60 10.99
C ARG A 107 9.53 -6.07 11.23
N GLU A 108 9.46 -6.91 10.20
CA GLU A 108 9.71 -8.36 10.34
C GLU A 108 11.20 -8.74 10.38
N ASN A 109 12.14 -7.83 10.08
CA ASN A 109 13.57 -8.15 10.00
C ASN A 109 14.48 -7.28 10.89
N ILE A 110 13.99 -6.21 11.54
CA ILE A 110 14.86 -5.34 12.34
C ILE A 110 15.31 -5.98 13.66
N ASP A 111 14.54 -6.93 14.21
CA ASP A 111 14.86 -7.65 15.44
C ASP A 111 15.79 -8.86 15.18
N ASP A 112 16.05 -9.18 13.91
CA ASP A 112 17.02 -10.20 13.52
C ASP A 112 18.43 -9.62 13.60
N ASN A 113 19.20 -10.03 14.62
CA ASN A 113 20.56 -9.52 14.88
C ASN A 113 21.49 -9.60 13.66
N GLU A 114 21.30 -10.58 12.76
CA GLU A 114 22.14 -10.72 11.56
C GLU A 114 21.78 -9.69 10.48
N LYS A 115 20.52 -9.22 10.46
CA LYS A 115 19.99 -8.31 9.43
C LYS A 115 19.77 -6.89 9.92
N GLN A 116 19.70 -6.66 11.23
CA GLN A 116 19.34 -5.38 11.83
C GLN A 116 20.13 -4.22 11.22
N LYS A 117 21.46 -4.37 11.13
CA LYS A 117 22.35 -3.37 10.54
C LYS A 117 22.03 -3.11 9.07
N GLU A 118 21.88 -4.17 8.27
CA GLU A 118 21.50 -4.06 6.85
C GLU A 118 20.15 -3.37 6.67
N VAL A 119 19.15 -3.70 7.50
CA VAL A 119 17.82 -3.10 7.44
C VAL A 119 17.88 -1.61 7.75
N VAL A 120 18.53 -1.22 8.85
CA VAL A 120 18.67 0.20 9.21
C VAL A 120 19.49 0.97 8.18
N ASP A 121 20.60 0.40 7.70
CA ASP A 121 21.45 1.03 6.68
C ASP A 121 20.65 1.27 5.40
N ASN A 122 19.91 0.28 4.90
CA ASN A 122 19.20 0.37 3.61
C ASN A 122 17.92 1.20 3.65
N PHE A 123 17.19 1.19 4.77
CA PHE A 123 15.86 1.80 4.84
C PHE A 123 15.85 3.13 5.58
N VAL A 124 16.82 3.40 6.46
CA VAL A 124 16.89 4.62 7.26
C VAL A 124 18.11 5.46 6.88
N LEU A 125 19.32 4.93 7.09
CA LEU A 125 20.53 5.76 7.03
C LEU A 125 20.96 6.13 5.60
N ALA A 126 20.97 5.18 4.67
CA ALA A 126 21.36 5.44 3.29
C ALA A 126 20.38 6.39 2.58
N PRO A 127 19.03 6.23 2.71
CA PRO A 127 18.08 7.21 2.18
C PRO A 127 18.24 8.62 2.77
N LEU A 128 18.51 8.74 4.08
CA LEU A 128 18.81 10.03 4.70
C LEU A 128 20.08 10.64 4.11
N GLY A 129 21.16 9.85 4.01
CA GLY A 129 22.43 10.32 3.47
C GLY A 129 22.34 10.77 2.01
N VAL A 130 21.54 10.09 1.17
CA VAL A 130 21.25 10.55 -0.20
C VAL A 130 20.47 11.87 -0.18
N SER A 131 19.48 12.00 0.70
CA SER A 131 18.63 13.21 0.78
C SER A 131 19.40 14.45 1.23
N PHE A 132 20.46 14.28 2.01
CA PHE A 132 21.34 15.35 2.48
C PHE A 132 22.64 15.50 1.68
N ASP A 133 22.75 14.85 0.52
CA ASP A 133 23.95 14.90 -0.34
C ASP A 133 25.25 14.42 0.35
N TYR A 134 25.12 13.53 1.35
CA TYR A 134 26.26 12.84 1.94
C TYR A 134 26.66 11.61 1.10
N TYR A 135 25.68 10.98 0.44
CA TYR A 135 25.87 9.76 -0.36
C TYR A 135 25.30 9.92 -1.78
N GLU A 136 25.86 9.17 -2.72
CA GLU A 136 25.45 9.12 -4.13
C GLU A 136 24.74 7.81 -4.46
N SER A 137 23.62 7.90 -5.19
CA SER A 137 22.89 6.72 -5.67
C SER A 137 23.35 6.35 -7.08
N HIS A 138 23.84 5.11 -7.23
CA HIS A 138 24.18 4.52 -8.53
C HIS A 138 23.11 3.54 -9.03
N GLY A 139 21.85 3.78 -8.65
CA GLY A 139 20.72 2.93 -9.02
C GLY A 139 20.89 1.50 -8.51
N ARG A 140 20.92 0.51 -9.42
CA ARG A 140 21.04 -0.92 -9.05
C ARG A 140 22.38 -1.29 -8.43
N SER A 141 23.42 -0.48 -8.61
CA SER A 141 24.75 -0.76 -8.06
C SER A 141 24.84 -0.47 -6.55
N GLY A 142 23.87 0.27 -5.99
CA GLY A 142 23.80 0.62 -4.58
C GLY A 142 24.02 2.12 -4.31
N ILE A 143 24.24 2.42 -3.03
CA ILE A 143 24.47 3.77 -2.50
C ILE A 143 25.89 3.84 -1.95
N PHE A 144 26.61 4.90 -2.30
CA PHE A 144 28.04 5.05 -2.02
C PHE A 144 28.35 6.37 -1.33
N THR A 145 29.40 6.39 -0.50
CA THR A 145 29.99 7.64 -0.01
C THR A 145 30.68 8.39 -1.14
N LYS A 146 31.02 9.67 -0.91
CA LYS A 146 31.85 10.47 -1.82
C LYS A 146 33.25 9.88 -2.05
N ASN A 147 33.68 8.93 -1.21
CA ASN A 147 34.93 8.18 -1.34
C ASN A 147 34.77 6.82 -2.05
N ASN A 148 33.61 6.55 -2.68
CA ASN A 148 33.26 5.29 -3.35
C ASN A 148 33.15 4.06 -2.44
N GLU A 149 32.89 4.23 -1.14
CA GLU A 149 32.58 3.11 -0.25
C GLU A 149 31.08 2.80 -0.27
N LYS A 150 30.70 1.54 -0.43
CA LYS A 150 29.29 1.14 -0.46
C LYS A 150 28.70 1.18 0.95
N VAL A 151 27.60 1.90 1.14
CA VAL A 151 26.92 2.11 2.44
C VAL A 151 25.49 1.59 2.47
N GLY A 152 24.97 1.14 1.34
CA GLY A 152 23.64 0.54 1.28
C GLY A 152 23.22 0.13 -0.12
N ASP A 153 22.01 -0.41 -0.21
CA ASP A 153 21.35 -0.91 -1.40
C ASP A 153 19.96 -0.31 -1.56
N ILE A 154 19.58 -0.01 -2.79
CA ILE A 154 18.20 0.31 -3.13
C ILE A 154 17.43 -1.01 -3.27
N LYS A 155 16.63 -1.34 -2.25
CA LYS A 155 15.80 -2.55 -2.27
C LYS A 155 14.63 -2.40 -3.23
N ASN A 156 14.52 -3.33 -4.18
CA ASN A 156 13.36 -3.40 -5.06
C ASN A 156 12.17 -4.00 -4.29
N PRO A 157 10.96 -3.44 -4.35
CA PRO A 157 9.80 -3.98 -3.64
C PRO A 157 9.59 -5.48 -3.89
N ARG A 158 9.81 -5.97 -5.11
CA ARG A 158 9.71 -7.41 -5.45
C ARG A 158 10.65 -8.29 -4.62
N SER A 159 11.86 -7.82 -4.29
CA SER A 159 12.85 -8.62 -3.55
C SER A 159 12.54 -8.75 -2.06
N ILE A 160 11.60 -7.96 -1.55
CA ILE A 160 11.28 -7.84 -0.13
C ILE A 160 9.79 -8.10 0.16
N ILE A 161 9.02 -8.57 -0.82
CA ILE A 161 7.64 -9.00 -0.58
C ILE A 161 7.59 -10.21 0.35
N MET A 162 6.65 -10.20 1.28
CA MET A 162 6.46 -11.23 2.30
C MET A 162 5.09 -11.91 2.12
N GLY A 163 4.74 -12.85 2.99
CA GLY A 163 3.39 -13.42 3.11
C GLY A 163 2.63 -13.69 1.81
N LYS A 164 1.34 -13.35 1.81
CA LYS A 164 0.42 -13.50 0.67
C LYS A 164 0.59 -12.41 -0.39
N GLU A 165 1.41 -11.38 -0.16
CA GLU A 165 1.78 -10.38 -1.18
C GLU A 165 2.35 -11.06 -2.43
N LYS A 166 3.12 -12.14 -2.24
CA LYS A 166 3.71 -12.96 -3.32
C LYS A 166 2.68 -13.44 -4.33
N ASP A 167 1.45 -13.71 -3.90
CA ASP A 167 0.44 -14.28 -4.77
C ASP A 167 -0.08 -13.26 -5.80
N TYR A 168 -0.30 -12.02 -5.36
CA TYR A 168 -0.94 -10.98 -6.17
C TYR A 168 0.02 -9.90 -6.69
N TYR A 169 1.24 -9.78 -6.16
CA TYR A 169 2.22 -8.74 -6.54
C TYR A 169 2.46 -8.70 -8.05
N ASP A 170 2.67 -9.86 -8.68
CA ASP A 170 2.97 -10.00 -10.11
C ASP A 170 1.81 -9.61 -11.04
N GLN A 171 0.65 -9.29 -10.48
CA GLN A 171 -0.54 -8.86 -11.21
C GLN A 171 -0.88 -7.41 -10.85
N LEU A 172 -0.91 -7.10 -9.56
CA LEU A 172 -1.24 -5.76 -9.07
C LEU A 172 -0.14 -4.75 -9.41
N TYR A 173 1.13 -5.06 -9.12
CA TYR A 173 2.21 -4.09 -9.30
C TYR A 173 2.41 -3.68 -10.78
N PRO A 174 2.45 -4.61 -11.75
CA PRO A 174 2.48 -4.24 -13.17
C PRO A 174 1.24 -3.45 -13.63
N PHE A 175 0.05 -3.80 -13.12
CA PHE A 175 -1.17 -3.07 -13.41
C PHE A 175 -1.05 -1.60 -12.97
N LEU A 176 -0.59 -1.34 -11.74
CA LEU A 176 -0.40 0.03 -11.24
C LEU A 176 0.70 0.79 -12.01
N CYS A 177 1.81 0.10 -12.33
CA CYS A 177 2.90 0.69 -13.12
C CYS A 177 2.48 1.10 -14.53
N GLN A 178 1.54 0.38 -15.16
CA GLN A 178 1.01 0.72 -16.48
C GLN A 178 0.45 2.15 -16.53
N TYR A 179 -0.16 2.63 -15.45
CA TYR A 179 -0.76 3.96 -15.37
C TYR A 179 0.15 5.02 -14.75
N THR A 180 1.33 4.62 -14.24
CA THR A 180 2.28 5.56 -13.63
C THR A 180 3.37 6.01 -14.60
N HIS A 181 3.66 5.20 -15.63
CA HIS A 181 4.64 5.52 -16.66
C HIS A 181 3.93 5.83 -17.98
N CYS A 182 4.61 6.54 -18.88
CA CYS A 182 4.11 6.74 -20.25
C CYS A 182 4.09 5.38 -20.98
N SER A 183 2.95 4.68 -20.91
CA SER A 183 2.75 3.35 -21.44
C SER A 183 1.57 3.32 -22.39
N TYR A 184 1.82 2.84 -23.60
CA TYR A 184 0.76 2.61 -24.59
C TYR A 184 -0.25 1.53 -24.13
N GLY A 185 0.09 0.74 -23.11
CA GLY A 185 -0.85 -0.23 -22.52
C GLY A 185 -2.10 0.42 -21.91
N ALA A 186 -2.03 1.69 -21.51
CA ALA A 186 -3.16 2.44 -20.96
C ALA A 186 -4.00 3.17 -22.03
N ILE A 187 -3.71 3.00 -23.33
CA ILE A 187 -4.34 3.78 -24.40
C ILE A 187 -5.88 3.69 -24.39
N SER A 188 -6.45 2.56 -23.96
CA SER A 188 -7.89 2.37 -23.93
C SER A 188 -8.62 3.29 -22.94
N CYS A 189 -7.90 3.94 -22.01
CA CYS A 189 -8.42 4.99 -21.13
C CYS A 189 -8.41 6.39 -21.77
N TYR A 190 -7.56 6.60 -22.78
CA TYR A 190 -7.27 7.93 -23.35
C TYR A 190 -7.69 8.06 -24.81
N PHE A 191 -8.53 7.16 -25.32
CA PHE A 191 -8.89 7.14 -26.73
C PHE A 191 -10.40 6.98 -26.90
N SER A 192 -10.96 7.79 -27.79
CA SER A 192 -12.36 7.79 -28.20
C SER A 192 -12.45 7.70 -29.73
N PRO A 193 -13.65 7.51 -30.32
CA PRO A 193 -13.79 7.49 -31.77
C PRO A 193 -13.27 8.75 -32.49
N SER A 194 -13.18 9.89 -31.79
CA SER A 194 -12.67 11.16 -32.33
C SER A 194 -11.17 11.38 -32.10
N GLY A 195 -10.44 10.43 -31.52
CA GLY A 195 -9.01 10.52 -31.23
C GLY A 195 -8.69 10.46 -29.74
N PHE A 196 -7.56 11.06 -29.35
CA PHE A 196 -7.14 11.07 -27.94
C PHE A 196 -8.04 11.98 -27.09
N THR A 197 -8.34 11.52 -25.87
CA THR A 197 -9.13 12.25 -24.86
C THR A 197 -8.49 12.12 -23.48
N TYR A 198 -8.72 13.13 -22.64
CA TYR A 198 -8.33 13.16 -21.23
C TYR A 198 -9.54 13.05 -20.29
N THR A 199 -10.76 12.91 -20.84
CA THR A 199 -12.01 12.83 -20.08
C THR A 199 -12.58 11.41 -20.04
N GLY A 200 -11.75 10.40 -20.31
CA GLY A 200 -12.15 9.00 -20.23
C GLY A 200 -12.66 8.66 -18.83
N HIS A 201 -13.67 7.80 -18.74
CA HIS A 201 -14.23 7.39 -17.47
C HIS A 201 -14.19 5.87 -17.33
N LYS A 202 -13.08 5.34 -16.82
CA LYS A 202 -12.92 3.91 -16.55
C LYS A 202 -12.57 3.67 -15.08
N PHE A 203 -12.79 2.43 -14.65
CA PHE A 203 -12.27 1.88 -13.39
C PHE A 203 -12.69 2.53 -12.06
N LEU A 204 -13.61 3.49 -11.99
CA LEU A 204 -13.94 4.20 -10.74
C LEU A 204 -14.14 3.31 -9.51
N LEU A 205 -15.00 2.27 -9.59
CA LEU A 205 -15.21 1.34 -8.48
C LEU A 205 -13.95 0.50 -8.18
N LEU A 206 -13.19 0.12 -9.20
CA LEU A 206 -11.91 -0.57 -9.04
C LEU A 206 -10.88 0.34 -8.33
N THR A 207 -10.81 1.62 -8.67
CA THR A 207 -9.92 2.59 -8.02
C THR A 207 -10.27 2.74 -6.54
N TYR A 208 -11.55 2.84 -6.20
CA TYR A 208 -11.99 2.82 -4.80
C TYR A 208 -11.57 1.53 -4.09
N LEU A 209 -11.83 0.37 -4.70
CA LEU A 209 -11.44 -0.92 -4.12
C LEU A 209 -9.94 -1.02 -3.89
N LEU A 210 -9.12 -0.68 -4.90
CA LEU A 210 -7.66 -0.77 -4.81
C LEU A 210 -7.11 0.21 -3.77
N THR A 211 -7.69 1.41 -3.64
CA THR A 211 -7.37 2.37 -2.58
C THR A 211 -7.62 1.77 -1.21
N ILE A 212 -8.81 1.22 -0.99
CA ILE A 212 -9.17 0.59 0.28
C ILE A 212 -8.25 -0.60 0.55
N PHE A 213 -7.96 -1.41 -0.47
CA PHE A 213 -7.12 -2.60 -0.35
C PHE A 213 -5.72 -2.27 0.15
N VAL A 214 -4.98 -1.42 -0.57
CA VAL A 214 -3.58 -1.11 -0.21
C VAL A 214 -3.51 -0.37 1.12
N PHE A 215 -4.50 0.49 1.41
CA PHE A 215 -4.51 1.24 2.66
C PHE A 215 -4.91 0.37 3.86
N THR A 216 -5.81 -0.60 3.67
CA THR A 216 -6.18 -1.55 4.74
C THR A 216 -4.99 -2.40 5.13
N LYS A 217 -4.18 -2.85 4.16
CA LYS A 217 -2.95 -3.60 4.42
C LYS A 217 -1.98 -2.81 5.30
N MET A 218 -1.75 -1.55 4.94
CA MET A 218 -0.93 -0.63 5.74
C MET A 218 -1.54 -0.37 7.13
N TYR A 219 -2.87 -0.24 7.21
CA TYR A 219 -3.60 0.00 8.45
C TYR A 219 -3.54 -1.20 9.40
N GLU A 220 -3.74 -2.42 8.89
CA GLU A 220 -3.61 -3.66 9.68
C GLU A 220 -2.19 -3.78 10.25
N GLY A 221 -1.18 -3.54 9.41
CA GLY A 221 0.23 -3.72 9.78
C GLY A 221 0.78 -2.71 10.77
N VAL A 222 0.09 -1.58 11.01
CA VAL A 222 0.54 -0.56 11.95
C VAL A 222 -0.41 -0.42 13.14
N ILE A 223 -1.72 -0.42 12.92
CA ILE A 223 -2.70 -0.10 13.97
C ILE A 223 -3.18 -1.35 14.72
N THR A 224 -3.26 -2.49 14.04
CA THR A 224 -3.81 -3.72 14.64
C THR A 224 -2.72 -4.65 15.19
N VAL A 225 -1.55 -4.11 15.55
CA VAL A 225 -0.42 -4.89 16.08
C VAL A 225 -0.54 -5.06 17.60
N ASN A 226 -0.11 -6.21 18.12
CA ASN A 226 -0.02 -6.47 19.57
C ASN A 226 0.92 -5.47 20.24
N GLY A 227 0.45 -4.81 21.30
CA GLY A 227 1.22 -3.86 22.09
C GLY A 227 1.16 -2.41 21.59
N GLU A 228 0.38 -2.11 20.55
CA GLU A 228 0.10 -0.73 20.15
C GLU A 228 -0.70 -0.02 21.27
N ASP A 229 -0.13 1.04 21.85
CA ASP A 229 -0.75 1.75 22.96
C ASP A 229 -1.84 2.71 22.45
N LEU A 230 -3.07 2.21 22.49
CA LEU A 230 -4.26 2.99 22.19
C LEU A 230 -4.90 3.45 23.50
N VAL A 231 -5.24 4.74 23.54
CA VAL A 231 -5.76 5.49 24.71
C VAL A 231 -6.71 4.70 25.62
N ASP A 232 -7.63 3.93 25.03
CA ASP A 232 -8.59 3.12 25.78
C ASP A 232 -9.13 1.94 24.96
N ASN A 233 -9.70 0.95 25.66
CA ASN A 233 -10.28 -0.27 25.06
C ASN A 233 -11.40 0.01 24.03
N LYS A 234 -12.19 1.06 24.21
CA LYS A 234 -13.26 1.42 23.26
C LYS A 234 -12.65 2.01 21.99
N THR A 235 -11.62 2.84 22.14
CA THR A 235 -10.83 3.39 21.05
C THR A 235 -10.17 2.26 20.27
N MET A 236 -9.49 1.31 20.93
CA MET A 236 -8.93 0.12 20.27
C MET A 236 -9.98 -0.65 19.49
N LYS A 237 -11.09 -1.05 20.12
CA LYS A 237 -12.16 -1.80 19.45
C LYS A 237 -12.64 -1.09 18.19
N SER A 238 -12.77 0.24 18.24
CA SER A 238 -13.20 1.01 17.07
C SER A 238 -12.21 1.02 15.91
N TYR A 239 -10.90 0.88 16.16
CA TYR A 239 -9.88 0.73 15.11
C TYR A 239 -9.95 -0.67 14.48
N TYR A 240 -10.12 -1.71 15.31
CA TYR A 240 -10.30 -3.10 14.89
C TYR A 240 -11.60 -3.28 14.08
N ASP A 241 -12.69 -2.70 14.56
CA ASP A 241 -13.99 -2.70 13.88
C ASP A 241 -13.89 -2.11 12.48
N LEU A 242 -13.12 -1.04 12.32
CA LEU A 242 -12.91 -0.43 11.00
C LEU A 242 -12.07 -1.32 10.08
N ALA A 243 -11.07 -2.04 10.61
CA ALA A 243 -10.32 -3.02 9.84
C ALA A 243 -11.23 -4.16 9.34
N TYR A 244 -12.06 -4.73 10.23
CA TYR A 244 -13.05 -5.76 9.85
C TYR A 244 -14.05 -5.23 8.82
N ASP A 245 -14.68 -4.07 9.07
CA ASP A 245 -15.59 -3.44 8.12
C ASP A 245 -14.95 -3.25 6.74
N SER A 246 -13.66 -2.89 6.72
CA SER A 246 -12.93 -2.70 5.49
C SER A 246 -12.73 -4.01 4.72
N LEU A 247 -12.29 -5.06 5.40
CA LEU A 247 -12.09 -6.38 4.78
C LEU A 247 -13.42 -6.96 4.26
N GLU A 248 -14.49 -6.86 5.04
CA GLU A 248 -15.83 -7.34 4.66
C GLU A 248 -16.38 -6.61 3.43
N LEU A 249 -16.19 -5.29 3.35
CA LEU A 249 -16.60 -4.53 2.16
C LEU A 249 -15.77 -4.93 0.94
N GLN A 250 -14.46 -5.10 1.10
CA GLN A 250 -13.58 -5.51 0.01
C GLN A 250 -13.99 -6.87 -0.55
N ILE A 251 -14.28 -7.86 0.30
CA ILE A 251 -14.76 -9.18 -0.14
C ILE A 251 -16.00 -9.04 -1.03
N LYS A 252 -17.01 -8.28 -0.58
CA LYS A 252 -18.26 -8.06 -1.31
C LYS A 252 -18.05 -7.36 -2.65
N VAL A 253 -17.20 -6.33 -2.68
CA VAL A 253 -16.92 -5.57 -3.90
C VAL A 253 -16.07 -6.39 -4.87
N MET A 254 -15.10 -7.17 -4.38
CA MET A 254 -14.27 -8.05 -5.19
C MET A 254 -15.13 -9.12 -5.89
N ASP A 255 -16.07 -9.76 -5.20
CA ASP A 255 -16.95 -10.76 -5.81
C ASP A 255 -17.69 -10.21 -7.04
N ILE A 256 -18.27 -9.02 -6.88
CA ILE A 256 -19.00 -8.36 -7.97
C ILE A 256 -18.08 -7.94 -9.11
N LEU A 257 -16.89 -7.42 -8.81
CA LEU A 257 -15.94 -7.03 -9.85
C LEU A 257 -15.34 -8.25 -10.56
N ILE A 258 -15.11 -9.36 -9.86
CA ILE A 258 -14.61 -10.62 -10.44
C ILE A 258 -15.61 -11.15 -11.47
N GLU A 259 -16.90 -11.19 -11.12
CA GLU A 259 -17.98 -11.57 -12.03
C GLU A 259 -18.10 -10.57 -13.19
N TYR A 260 -18.15 -9.28 -12.88
CA TYR A 260 -18.23 -8.23 -13.89
C TYR A 260 -17.14 -8.34 -14.94
N TYR A 261 -15.87 -8.46 -14.55
CA TYR A 261 -14.75 -8.58 -15.49
C TYR A 261 -14.63 -9.98 -16.13
N ARG A 262 -15.32 -11.00 -15.63
CA ARG A 262 -15.36 -12.30 -16.30
C ARG A 262 -16.31 -12.26 -17.49
N ASP A 263 -17.41 -11.54 -17.35
CA ASP A 263 -18.53 -11.54 -18.31
C ASP A 263 -18.61 -10.24 -19.12
N LYS A 264 -17.73 -9.25 -18.84
CA LYS A 264 -17.71 -7.97 -19.54
C LYS A 264 -17.43 -8.20 -21.03
N PRO A 265 -18.32 -7.78 -21.94
CA PRO A 265 -18.05 -7.83 -23.37
C PRO A 265 -16.85 -6.95 -23.71
N GLN A 266 -16.02 -7.43 -24.63
CA GLN A 266 -14.89 -6.68 -25.14
C GLN A 266 -15.34 -5.34 -25.75
N GLU A 267 -14.65 -4.26 -25.39
CA GLU A 267 -14.90 -2.96 -26.00
C GLU A 267 -14.30 -2.91 -27.42
N GLN A 268 -14.96 -2.19 -28.35
CA GLN A 268 -14.51 -2.08 -29.74
C GLN A 268 -13.04 -1.65 -29.86
N ILE A 269 -12.58 -0.76 -28.98
CA ILE A 269 -11.21 -0.29 -28.99
C ILE A 269 -10.21 -1.39 -28.61
N GLU A 270 -10.58 -2.25 -27.66
CA GLU A 270 -9.74 -3.38 -27.23
C GLU A 270 -9.60 -4.37 -28.38
N TYR A 271 -10.69 -4.62 -29.12
CA TYR A 271 -10.66 -5.44 -30.33
C TYR A 271 -9.72 -4.88 -31.41
N ILE A 272 -9.76 -3.56 -31.65
CA ILE A 272 -8.88 -2.91 -32.63
C ILE A 272 -7.41 -3.04 -32.20
N ILE A 273 -7.11 -2.81 -30.93
CA ILE A 273 -5.75 -2.93 -30.38
C ILE A 273 -5.25 -4.37 -30.51
N GLU A 274 -6.09 -5.36 -30.21
CA GLU A 274 -5.76 -6.78 -30.37
C GLU A 274 -5.45 -7.16 -31.83
N LYS A 275 -6.22 -6.62 -32.78
CA LYS A 275 -5.92 -6.78 -34.21
C LYS A 275 -4.61 -6.12 -34.61
N TYR A 276 -4.32 -4.93 -34.08
CA TYR A 276 -3.07 -4.22 -34.35
C TYR A 276 -1.83 -4.99 -33.88
N ILE A 277 -1.90 -5.66 -32.72
CA ILE A 277 -0.79 -6.49 -32.21
C ILE A 277 -0.70 -7.87 -32.87
N GLY A 278 -1.66 -8.26 -33.71
CA GLY A 278 -1.67 -9.53 -34.43
C GLY A 278 -2.02 -10.76 -33.59
N GLU A 279 -2.60 -10.57 -32.39
CA GLU A 279 -2.95 -11.66 -31.49
C GLU A 279 -4.32 -12.28 -31.82
N GLY A 280 -4.40 -13.62 -31.77
CA GLY A 280 -5.61 -14.38 -32.09
C GLY A 280 -6.48 -14.76 -30.87
N LYS A 281 -5.97 -14.56 -29.65
CA LYS A 281 -6.73 -14.80 -28.39
C LYS A 281 -7.39 -13.51 -27.94
N ILE A 282 -8.72 -13.54 -27.91
CA ILE A 282 -9.60 -12.41 -27.64
C ILE A 282 -9.82 -12.28 -26.11
N ASP A 283 -9.76 -11.05 -25.58
CA ASP A 283 -10.17 -10.64 -24.22
C ASP A 283 -9.24 -11.02 -23.04
N ASN A 284 -7.92 -10.81 -23.21
CA ASN A 284 -6.95 -11.07 -22.13
C ASN A 284 -6.96 -10.02 -21.01
N SER A 285 -7.47 -8.81 -21.24
CA SER A 285 -7.39 -7.69 -20.28
C SER A 285 -8.36 -7.86 -19.11
N ASN A 286 -9.64 -8.12 -19.38
CA ASN A 286 -10.65 -8.30 -18.34
C ASN A 286 -10.36 -9.55 -17.50
N PHE A 287 -9.92 -10.64 -18.14
CA PHE A 287 -9.47 -11.85 -17.45
C PHE A 287 -8.27 -11.59 -16.52
N LYS A 288 -7.31 -10.74 -16.92
CA LYS A 288 -6.19 -10.34 -16.05
C LYS A 288 -6.68 -9.61 -14.80
N ILE A 289 -7.65 -8.70 -14.92
CA ILE A 289 -8.23 -7.98 -13.77
C ILE A 289 -9.00 -8.97 -12.87
N SER A 290 -9.84 -9.83 -13.42
CA SER A 290 -10.59 -10.84 -12.65
C SER A 290 -9.65 -11.77 -11.86
N ARG A 291 -8.55 -12.22 -12.48
CA ARG A 291 -7.53 -13.04 -11.84
C ARG A 291 -6.77 -12.28 -10.74
N MET A 292 -6.41 -11.02 -10.99
CA MET A 292 -5.79 -10.14 -9.99
C MET A 292 -6.68 -10.00 -8.75
N LEU A 293 -7.96 -9.71 -8.96
CA LEU A 293 -8.93 -9.55 -7.88
C LEU A 293 -9.14 -10.84 -7.09
N THR A 294 -9.15 -12.00 -7.75
CA THR A 294 -9.27 -13.30 -7.07
C THR A 294 -8.11 -13.52 -6.10
N LYS A 295 -6.86 -13.31 -6.57
CA LYS A 295 -5.68 -13.46 -5.71
C LYS A 295 -5.63 -12.41 -4.58
N MET A 296 -6.03 -11.18 -4.88
CA MET A 296 -6.15 -10.14 -3.86
C MET A 296 -7.19 -10.52 -2.80
N LYS A 297 -8.33 -11.10 -3.19
CA LYS A 297 -9.37 -11.57 -2.28
C LYS A 297 -8.84 -12.63 -1.32
N ASP A 298 -8.12 -13.62 -1.83
CA ASP A 298 -7.52 -14.69 -0.99
C ASP A 298 -6.51 -14.14 0.03
N SER A 299 -5.84 -13.04 -0.34
CA SER A 299 -4.91 -12.33 0.55
C SER A 299 -5.61 -11.56 1.69
N LEU A 300 -6.92 -11.31 1.63
CA LEU A 300 -7.64 -10.63 2.72
C LEU A 300 -7.62 -11.47 4.00
N PHE A 301 -7.49 -12.79 3.89
CA PHE A 301 -7.35 -13.74 4.99
C PHE A 301 -5.88 -13.98 5.40
N ASP A 302 -4.98 -13.01 5.17
CA ASP A 302 -3.58 -13.10 5.61
C ASP A 302 -3.44 -12.72 7.09
N ASN A 303 -3.29 -13.69 7.99
CA ASN A 303 -3.15 -13.45 9.43
C ASN A 303 -1.76 -12.96 9.87
N GLU A 304 -0.82 -12.77 8.93
CA GLU A 304 0.57 -12.42 9.26
C GLU A 304 0.86 -10.91 9.23
N ILE A 305 -0.06 -10.08 8.70
CA ILE A 305 0.18 -8.64 8.52
C ILE A 305 0.15 -7.88 9.85
N GLY A 306 -0.82 -8.23 10.70
CA GLY A 306 -1.08 -7.63 11.99
C GLY A 306 -1.81 -8.65 12.87
N SER A 307 -2.29 -8.23 14.03
CA SER A 307 -2.89 -9.13 15.03
C SER A 307 -4.42 -9.25 14.93
N LEU A 308 -5.00 -8.83 13.81
CA LEU A 308 -6.42 -8.99 13.53
C LEU A 308 -6.76 -10.48 13.27
N ASP A 309 -7.67 -11.06 14.06
CA ASP A 309 -8.09 -12.46 13.90
C ASP A 309 -9.06 -12.62 12.73
N LYS A 310 -8.64 -13.34 11.69
CA LYS A 310 -9.45 -13.60 10.49
C LYS A 310 -9.74 -15.10 10.32
N SER A 311 -9.67 -15.89 11.40
CA SER A 311 -9.85 -17.35 11.36
C SER A 311 -11.27 -17.78 10.98
N THR A 312 -12.28 -16.98 11.35
CA THR A 312 -13.69 -17.37 11.24
C THR A 312 -14.47 -16.31 10.49
N PHE A 313 -14.97 -16.68 9.31
CA PHE A 313 -15.79 -15.84 8.45
C PHE A 313 -17.12 -16.55 8.16
N THR A 314 -18.23 -15.96 8.61
CA THR A 314 -19.56 -16.55 8.48
C THR A 314 -20.57 -15.48 8.05
N ASN A 315 -21.51 -15.86 7.17
CA ASN A 315 -22.56 -14.97 6.66
C ASN A 315 -22.05 -13.62 6.11
N GLY A 316 -20.86 -13.61 5.52
CA GLY A 316 -20.27 -12.40 4.92
C GLY A 316 -19.60 -11.45 5.91
N CYS A 317 -19.38 -11.88 7.16
CA CYS A 317 -18.72 -11.10 8.20
C CYS A 317 -17.67 -11.92 8.95
N PHE A 318 -16.64 -11.26 9.48
CA PHE A 318 -15.69 -11.88 10.40
C PHE A 318 -16.29 -11.96 11.81
N VAL A 319 -16.00 -13.05 12.52
CA VAL A 319 -16.25 -13.11 13.96
C VAL A 319 -15.22 -12.21 14.63
N ARG A 320 -15.65 -11.00 15.03
CA ARG A 320 -14.77 -9.98 15.59
C ARG A 320 -14.18 -10.46 16.91
N LYS A 321 -12.86 -10.59 16.93
CA LYS A 321 -12.08 -10.71 18.17
C LYS A 321 -11.14 -9.52 18.32
N TYR A 322 -10.90 -9.16 19.56
CA TYR A 322 -10.05 -8.04 19.96
C TYR A 322 -8.96 -8.58 20.85
N GLN A 323 -7.82 -7.89 20.90
CA GLN A 323 -6.78 -8.22 21.87
C GLN A 323 -7.32 -8.11 23.29
N GLU A 324 -7.00 -9.10 24.12
CA GLU A 324 -7.20 -9.03 25.56
C GLU A 324 -6.05 -8.22 26.16
N TRP A 325 -6.38 -7.20 26.95
CA TRP A 325 -5.43 -6.35 27.68
C TRP A 325 -5.13 -6.95 29.05
#